data_AF-A0AA47EJB2-F1
#
_entry.id   AF-A0AA47EJB2-F1
#
_cell.length_a   1.000
_cell.length_b   1.000
_cell.length_c   1.000
_cell.angle_alpha   90.00
_cell.angle_beta   90.00
_cell.angle_gamma   90.00
#
_symmetry.space_group_name_H-M   'P 1'
#
loop_
_entity.id
_entity.type
_entity.pdbx_description
1 polymer ?
#
loop_
_entity_poly.entity_id
_entity_poly.type
_entity_poly.pdbx_seq_one_letter_code
_entity_poly.pdbx_strand_id
1 'polypeptide(L)'
;MGFDDVNVNPYGGNFNNIKEKLNSVKEQDIYYQKWMGNYSEMFKISDDLNVIDWKVREWRAIKEIYASAILFEEAKCSLENRCMASYYFSAYYSIFHAMLSAICLDTNITLEKIKVITHSKVGNQFKNTYCHGKNSILSEDIYTFFNKAKYLREYYSYTPPLNITFYDESYLDNLKKFIVKCFQLTNLQSLILEKSNKHDCPGTITTGEQYMHVIEVFNKLVSKQSIDENNKYVLDPADLNVRNDILTCGIDFQFIALQLDHTFDEFRLYSGSGEFFSTDNGMTNSIYSFIYNSIM
;
A
#
# COMPACT_ATOMS: atom_id res chain seq x y z
N MET A 1 10.88 9.32 21.69
CA MET A 1 10.66 7.86 21.66
C MET A 1 11.13 7.36 20.30
N GLY A 2 11.85 6.24 20.25
CA GLY A 2 12.32 5.66 18.97
C GLY A 2 11.23 4.79 18.35
N PHE A 3 11.39 4.37 17.09
CA PHE A 3 10.38 3.48 16.46
C PHE A 3 10.31 2.08 17.11
N ASP A 4 11.33 1.67 17.87
CA ASP A 4 11.34 0.41 18.63
C ASP A 4 10.83 0.56 20.07
N ASP A 5 10.48 1.77 20.49
CA ASP A 5 9.90 2.00 21.81
C ASP A 5 8.54 1.29 21.87
N VAL A 6 8.27 0.50 22.91
CA VAL A 6 7.00 -0.22 23.08
C VAL A 6 5.80 0.73 23.05
N ASN A 7 5.98 1.99 23.48
CA ASN A 7 4.94 3.02 23.41
C ASN A 7 4.67 3.48 21.97
N VAL A 8 5.64 3.30 21.06
CA VAL A 8 5.53 3.61 19.63
C VAL A 8 5.13 2.37 18.85
N ASN A 9 5.70 1.20 19.15
CA ASN A 9 5.52 -0.07 18.46
C ASN A 9 5.18 -1.22 19.42
N PRO A 10 3.95 -1.24 19.97
CA PRO A 10 3.56 -2.25 20.96
C PRO A 10 3.40 -3.64 20.36
N TYR A 11 3.24 -3.74 19.04
CA TYR A 11 2.98 -4.97 18.31
C TYR A 11 4.23 -5.58 17.66
N GLY A 12 5.39 -4.95 17.80
CA GLY A 12 6.66 -5.50 17.30
C GLY A 12 6.85 -5.41 15.78
N GLY A 13 6.24 -4.44 15.10
CA GLY A 13 6.47 -4.22 13.66
C GLY A 13 7.92 -3.87 13.32
N ASN A 14 8.38 -4.29 12.14
CA ASN A 14 9.74 -4.08 11.67
C ASN A 14 9.87 -2.74 10.93
N PHE A 15 10.71 -1.85 11.46
CA PHE A 15 10.98 -0.53 10.88
C PHE A 15 12.47 -0.32 10.56
N ASN A 16 13.28 -1.38 10.50
CA ASN A 16 14.74 -1.25 10.43
C ASN A 16 15.22 -0.57 9.14
N ASN A 17 14.57 -0.83 8.01
CA ASN A 17 15.00 -0.31 6.70
C ASN A 17 14.64 1.18 6.51
N ILE A 18 13.68 1.71 7.28
CA ILE A 18 13.24 3.11 7.24
C ILE A 18 13.93 3.99 8.29
N LYS A 19 14.62 3.38 9.28
CA LYS A 19 15.45 4.11 10.25
C LYS A 19 16.79 4.59 9.69
N GLU A 20 17.28 3.99 8.59
CA GLU A 20 18.61 4.28 8.02
C GLU A 20 18.86 5.77 7.71
N LYS A 21 17.82 6.58 7.53
CA LYS A 21 17.95 8.03 7.31
C LYS A 21 17.71 8.86 8.58
N LEU A 22 17.03 8.30 9.57
CA LEU A 22 16.72 8.91 10.86
C LEU A 22 17.57 8.24 11.95
N ASN A 23 18.88 8.52 11.89
CA ASN A 23 19.91 7.80 12.65
C ASN A 23 19.89 8.07 14.16
N SER A 24 19.10 9.05 14.62
CA SER A 24 18.90 9.32 16.03
C SER A 24 17.46 9.08 16.47
N VAL A 25 17.29 8.61 17.71
CA VAL A 25 15.98 8.50 18.39
C VAL A 25 15.23 9.84 18.37
N LYS A 26 15.95 10.96 18.42
CA LYS A 26 15.37 12.30 18.34
C LYS A 26 14.75 12.59 16.96
N GLU A 27 15.42 12.24 15.88
CA GLU A 27 14.88 12.43 14.52
C GLU A 27 13.67 11.53 14.25
N GLN A 28 13.72 10.29 14.75
CA GLN A 28 12.58 9.37 14.70
C GLN A 28 11.37 9.93 15.47
N ASP A 29 11.60 10.44 16.68
CA ASP A 29 10.56 11.08 17.49
C ASP A 29 9.97 12.31 16.79
N ILE A 30 10.81 13.18 16.23
CA ILE A 30 10.34 14.35 15.46
C ILE A 30 9.45 13.92 14.29
N TYR A 31 9.85 12.89 13.55
CA TYR A 31 9.03 12.35 12.45
C TYR A 31 7.69 11.81 12.97
N TYR A 32 7.73 10.98 14.01
CA TYR A 32 6.54 10.38 14.61
C TYR A 32 5.56 11.46 15.12
N GLN A 33 6.04 12.42 15.91
CA GLN A 33 5.22 13.49 16.48
C GLN A 33 4.62 14.39 15.40
N LYS A 34 5.36 14.66 14.31
CA LYS A 34 4.82 15.41 13.16
C LYS A 34 3.61 14.69 12.56
N TRP A 35 3.73 13.41 12.25
CA TRP A 35 2.64 12.64 11.63
C TRP A 35 1.48 12.39 12.59
N MET A 36 1.78 12.09 13.85
CA MET A 36 0.79 12.01 14.94
C MET A 36 -0.02 13.31 15.03
N GLY A 37 0.66 14.47 14.97
CA GLY A 37 0.02 15.77 14.93
C GLY A 37 -0.91 15.95 13.73
N ASN A 38 -0.44 15.62 12.53
CA ASN A 38 -1.23 15.72 11.30
C ASN A 38 -2.52 14.88 11.36
N TYR A 39 -2.42 13.60 11.73
CA TYR A 39 -3.60 12.74 11.86
C TYR A 39 -4.51 13.16 13.01
N SER A 40 -3.94 13.57 14.15
CA SER A 40 -4.74 14.06 15.28
C SER A 40 -5.52 15.33 14.93
N GLU A 41 -4.94 16.24 14.15
CA GLU A 41 -5.63 17.46 13.69
C GLU A 41 -6.77 17.12 12.74
N MET A 42 -6.53 16.21 11.80
CA MET A 42 -7.54 15.67 10.91
C MET A 42 -8.71 15.03 11.68
N PHE A 43 -8.43 14.23 12.71
CA PHE A 43 -9.48 13.58 13.50
C PHE A 43 -10.19 14.50 14.50
N LYS A 44 -9.60 15.64 14.88
CA LYS A 44 -10.26 16.62 15.78
C LYS A 44 -11.42 17.36 15.13
N ILE A 45 -11.38 17.52 13.81
CA ILE A 45 -12.30 18.35 13.03
C ILE A 45 -13.20 17.46 12.13
N SER A 46 -12.91 16.17 12.06
CA SER A 46 -13.59 15.24 11.18
C SER A 46 -14.98 14.87 11.67
N ASP A 47 -15.92 14.85 10.72
CA ASP A 47 -17.16 14.10 10.84
C ASP A 47 -16.93 12.61 10.60
N ASP A 48 -17.98 11.80 10.81
CA ASP A 48 -17.95 10.37 10.56
C ASP A 48 -17.64 10.03 9.09
N LEU A 49 -17.93 10.94 8.15
CA LEU A 49 -17.65 10.73 6.72
C LEU A 49 -16.14 10.76 6.44
N ASN A 50 -15.41 11.66 7.08
CA ASN A 50 -13.95 11.66 6.98
C ASN A 50 -13.35 10.42 7.66
N VAL A 51 -13.94 9.91 8.75
CA VAL A 51 -13.51 8.62 9.36
C VAL A 51 -13.68 7.47 8.36
N ILE A 52 -14.81 7.42 7.65
CA ILE A 52 -15.04 6.47 6.54
C ILE A 52 -13.97 6.60 5.45
N ASP A 53 -13.68 7.82 4.98
CA ASP A 53 -12.67 8.07 3.94
C ASP A 53 -11.32 7.46 4.30
N TRP A 54 -10.89 7.65 5.54
CA TRP A 54 -9.62 7.14 6.03
C TRP A 54 -9.60 5.63 6.22
N LYS A 55 -10.71 5.03 6.64
CA LYS A 55 -10.80 3.56 6.70
C LYS A 55 -10.70 2.92 5.33
N VAL A 56 -11.35 3.49 4.32
CA VAL A 56 -11.25 2.98 2.94
C VAL A 56 -9.84 3.23 2.36
N ARG A 57 -9.18 4.32 2.73
CA ARG A 57 -7.78 4.58 2.39
C ARG A 57 -6.82 3.55 2.99
N GLU A 58 -7.03 3.16 4.26
CA GLU A 58 -6.26 2.10 4.90
C GLU A 58 -6.44 0.78 4.16
N TRP A 59 -7.69 0.39 3.86
CA TRP A 59 -7.95 -0.82 3.08
C TRP A 59 -7.29 -0.75 1.69
N ARG A 60 -7.39 0.40 1.01
CA ARG A 60 -6.70 0.59 -0.26
C ARG A 60 -5.19 0.43 -0.10
N ALA A 61 -4.58 0.96 0.94
CA ALA A 61 -3.14 0.82 1.19
C ALA A 61 -2.73 -0.65 1.34
N ILE A 62 -3.52 -1.47 2.03
CA ILE A 62 -3.29 -2.92 2.16
C ILE A 62 -3.34 -3.60 0.79
N LYS A 63 -4.36 -3.30 -0.03
CA LYS A 63 -4.45 -3.86 -1.39
C LYS A 63 -3.25 -3.50 -2.25
N GLU A 64 -2.73 -2.29 -2.11
CA GLU A 64 -1.53 -1.83 -2.82
C GLU A 64 -0.27 -2.58 -2.37
N ILE A 65 -0.14 -2.96 -1.09
CA ILE A 65 0.92 -3.86 -0.60
C ILE A 65 0.81 -5.23 -1.28
N TYR A 66 -0.38 -5.83 -1.29
CA TYR A 66 -0.61 -7.12 -1.93
C TYR A 66 -0.35 -7.08 -3.44
N ALA A 67 -0.86 -6.07 -4.14
CA ALA A 67 -0.62 -5.87 -5.57
C ALA A 67 0.89 -5.76 -5.86
N SER A 68 1.62 -4.99 -5.04
CA SER A 68 3.07 -4.86 -5.15
C SER A 68 3.79 -6.19 -4.99
N ALA A 69 3.41 -6.98 -3.98
CA ALA A 69 4.03 -8.27 -3.69
C ALA A 69 3.73 -9.32 -4.78
N ILE A 70 2.49 -9.38 -5.29
CA ILE A 70 2.11 -10.22 -6.44
C ILE A 70 3.02 -9.91 -7.63
N LEU A 71 3.11 -8.64 -8.01
CA LEU A 71 3.88 -8.20 -9.16
C LEU A 71 5.40 -8.39 -8.97
N PHE A 72 5.88 -8.37 -7.72
CA PHE A 72 7.27 -8.70 -7.41
C PHE A 72 7.57 -10.17 -7.68
N GLU A 73 6.71 -11.09 -7.23
CA GLU A 73 6.85 -12.52 -7.51
C GLU A 73 6.67 -12.84 -9.00
N GLU A 74 5.73 -12.17 -9.69
CA GLU A 74 5.59 -12.28 -11.14
C GLU A 74 6.82 -11.77 -11.90
N ALA A 75 7.49 -10.71 -11.39
CA ALA A 75 8.75 -10.24 -11.96
C ALA A 75 9.85 -11.29 -11.81
N LYS A 76 9.97 -11.96 -10.66
CA LYS A 76 10.93 -13.08 -10.47
C LYS A 76 10.69 -14.20 -11.48
N CYS A 77 9.45 -14.68 -11.57
CA CYS A 77 9.07 -15.73 -12.51
C CYS A 77 9.35 -15.32 -13.96
N SER A 78 9.03 -14.06 -14.32
CA SER A 78 9.32 -13.52 -15.66
C SER A 78 10.82 -13.50 -15.96
N LEU A 79 11.65 -13.13 -14.98
CA LEU A 79 13.10 -13.11 -15.13
C LEU A 79 13.68 -14.52 -15.31
N GLU A 80 13.22 -15.49 -14.50
CA GLU A 80 13.61 -16.90 -14.59
C GLU A 80 13.30 -17.48 -15.99
N ASN A 81 12.15 -17.10 -16.55
CA ASN A 81 11.71 -17.49 -17.89
C ASN A 81 12.26 -16.59 -19.01
N ARG A 82 13.13 -15.63 -18.69
CA ARG A 82 13.75 -14.68 -19.63
C ARG A 82 12.74 -13.82 -20.41
N CYS A 83 11.55 -13.61 -19.85
CA CYS A 83 10.50 -12.76 -20.39
C CYS A 83 10.77 -11.29 -20.00
N MET A 84 11.77 -10.65 -20.62
CA MET A 84 12.25 -9.32 -20.21
C MET A 84 11.20 -8.21 -20.26
N ALA A 85 10.27 -8.25 -21.23
CA ALA A 85 9.17 -7.29 -21.30
C ALA A 85 8.24 -7.41 -20.07
N SER A 86 7.80 -8.63 -19.77
CA SER A 86 6.99 -8.92 -18.58
C SER A 86 7.75 -8.62 -17.28
N TYR A 87 9.05 -8.93 -17.23
CA TYR A 87 9.90 -8.64 -16.08
C TYR A 87 9.91 -7.15 -15.73
N TYR A 88 10.26 -6.26 -16.66
CA TYR A 88 10.30 -4.83 -16.37
C TYR A 88 8.91 -4.22 -16.22
N PHE A 89 7.89 -4.80 -16.85
CA PHE A 89 6.49 -4.42 -16.61
C PHE A 89 6.10 -4.68 -15.16
N SER A 90 6.21 -5.92 -14.70
CA SER A 90 5.82 -6.31 -13.34
C SER A 90 6.71 -5.64 -12.29
N ALA A 91 8.02 -5.52 -12.54
CA ALA A 91 8.92 -4.81 -11.65
C ALA A 91 8.55 -3.34 -11.44
N TYR A 92 8.20 -2.64 -12.52
CA TYR A 92 7.76 -1.25 -12.45
C TYR A 92 6.46 -1.11 -11.65
N TYR A 93 5.46 -1.93 -11.97
CA TYR A 93 4.19 -1.86 -11.25
C TYR A 93 4.33 -2.28 -9.80
N SER A 94 5.24 -3.21 -9.48
CA SER A 94 5.52 -3.60 -8.11
C SER A 94 5.99 -2.40 -7.25
N ILE A 95 6.99 -1.63 -7.69
CA ILE A 95 7.42 -0.43 -6.94
C ILE A 95 6.39 0.70 -6.99
N PHE A 96 5.62 0.82 -8.08
CA PHE A 96 4.53 1.79 -8.18
C PHE A 96 3.47 1.56 -7.10
N HIS A 97 2.99 0.32 -6.95
CA HIS A 97 2.00 -0.06 -5.95
C HIS A 97 2.57 0.08 -4.52
N ALA A 98 3.85 -0.26 -4.30
CA ALA A 98 4.51 -0.03 -3.01
C ALA A 98 4.56 1.47 -2.64
N MET A 99 4.87 2.35 -3.59
CA MET A 99 4.85 3.80 -3.32
C MET A 99 3.42 4.32 -3.12
N LEU A 100 2.46 3.78 -3.87
CA LEU A 100 1.05 4.16 -3.78
C LEU A 100 0.44 3.76 -2.43
N SER A 101 0.82 2.61 -1.84
CA SER A 101 0.35 2.21 -0.52
C SER A 101 0.65 3.27 0.56
N ALA A 102 1.84 3.86 0.55
CA ALA A 102 2.19 4.95 1.47
C ALA A 102 1.41 6.23 1.16
N ILE A 103 1.23 6.58 -0.12
CA ILE A 103 0.45 7.77 -0.53
C ILE A 103 -1.02 7.66 -0.13
N CYS A 104 -1.59 6.46 -0.12
CA CYS A 104 -2.95 6.23 0.37
C CYS A 104 -3.15 6.69 1.82
N LEU A 105 -2.08 6.72 2.61
CA LEU A 105 -2.07 7.24 3.98
C LEU A 105 -1.47 8.64 4.11
N ASP A 106 -1.13 9.33 3.03
CA ASP A 106 -0.60 10.69 3.09
C ASP A 106 -1.73 11.69 3.46
N THR A 107 -1.51 12.48 4.51
CA THR A 107 -2.43 13.53 5.00
C THR A 107 -2.40 14.78 4.13
N ASN A 108 -1.39 14.93 3.26
CA ASN A 108 -1.23 16.09 2.38
C ASN A 108 -1.91 15.93 1.01
N ILE A 109 -2.47 14.74 0.72
CA ILE A 109 -3.22 14.46 -0.50
C ILE A 109 -4.69 14.23 -0.14
N THR A 110 -5.61 14.68 -1.00
CA THR A 110 -7.05 14.46 -0.81
C THR A 110 -7.49 13.13 -1.43
N LEU A 111 -8.63 12.61 -0.99
CA LEU A 111 -9.24 11.40 -1.56
C LEU A 111 -9.46 11.51 -3.08
N GLU A 112 -10.01 12.63 -3.54
CA GLU A 112 -10.24 12.89 -4.97
C GLU A 112 -8.93 12.93 -5.78
N LYS A 113 -7.81 13.36 -5.19
CA LYS A 113 -6.50 13.31 -5.85
C LYS A 113 -5.94 11.89 -5.95
N ILE A 114 -6.18 11.04 -4.95
CA ILE A 114 -5.79 9.61 -4.98
C ILE A 114 -6.55 8.89 -6.11
N LYS A 115 -7.86 9.14 -6.22
CA LYS A 115 -8.73 8.50 -7.23
C LYS A 115 -8.21 8.63 -8.67
N VAL A 116 -7.61 9.76 -9.01
CA VAL A 116 -7.12 10.06 -10.36
C VAL A 116 -5.59 10.19 -10.42
N ILE A 117 -4.88 9.54 -9.48
CA ILE A 117 -3.43 9.66 -9.41
C ILE A 117 -2.75 8.95 -10.60
N THR A 118 -1.92 9.69 -11.30
CA THR A 118 -1.15 9.19 -12.46
C THR A 118 0.24 8.74 -12.03
N HIS A 119 0.91 7.92 -12.86
CA HIS A 119 2.30 7.47 -12.66
C HIS A 119 3.29 8.57 -12.22
N SER A 120 3.31 9.72 -12.89
CA SER A 120 4.19 10.84 -12.55
C SER A 120 3.84 11.50 -11.22
N LYS A 121 2.54 11.59 -10.91
CA LYS A 121 2.05 12.16 -9.65
C LYS A 121 2.40 11.28 -8.46
N VAL A 122 2.37 9.94 -8.60
CA VAL A 122 2.85 9.01 -7.56
C VAL A 122 4.31 9.29 -7.22
N GLY A 123 5.19 9.31 -8.23
CA GLY A 123 6.62 9.57 -8.01
C GLY A 123 6.89 10.91 -7.31
N ASN A 124 6.27 11.98 -7.80
CA ASN A 124 6.47 13.33 -7.26
C ASN A 124 5.90 13.49 -5.84
N GLN A 125 4.68 13.00 -5.59
CA GLN A 125 4.07 13.06 -4.27
C GLN A 125 4.92 12.29 -3.25
N PHE A 126 5.32 11.06 -3.58
CA PHE A 126 6.14 10.23 -2.70
C PHE A 126 7.49 10.90 -2.39
N LYS A 127 8.16 11.45 -3.42
CA LYS A 127 9.42 12.17 -3.24
C LYS A 127 9.25 13.34 -2.26
N ASN A 128 8.26 14.20 -2.52
CA ASN A 128 8.04 15.42 -1.76
C ASN A 128 7.66 15.14 -0.31
N THR A 129 6.86 14.10 -0.06
CA THR A 129 6.37 13.77 1.28
C THR A 129 7.42 13.00 2.11
N TYR A 130 8.10 12.02 1.51
CA TYR A 130 8.88 11.03 2.27
C TYR A 130 10.40 11.07 2.01
N CYS A 131 10.84 11.65 0.89
CA CYS A 131 12.25 11.58 0.47
C CYS A 131 13.01 12.91 0.59
N HIS A 132 12.29 14.04 0.52
CA HIS A 132 12.87 15.37 0.43
C HIS A 132 12.90 16.11 1.78
N GLY A 133 13.96 16.90 2.01
CA GLY A 133 14.12 17.74 3.20
C GLY A 133 14.91 17.11 4.36
N LYS A 134 15.18 17.91 5.39
CA LYS A 134 16.08 17.56 6.50
C LYS A 134 15.59 16.41 7.40
N ASN A 135 14.27 16.20 7.46
CA ASN A 135 13.62 15.18 8.30
C ASN A 135 12.86 14.14 7.47
N SER A 136 13.26 13.92 6.22
CA SER A 136 12.72 12.86 5.37
C SER A 136 13.08 11.48 5.92
N ILE A 137 12.16 10.53 5.83
CA ILE A 137 12.35 9.15 6.33
C ILE A 137 13.03 8.25 5.30
N LEU A 138 13.00 8.59 4.01
CA LEU A 138 13.59 7.78 2.93
C LEU A 138 14.63 8.57 2.11
N SER A 139 15.57 7.86 1.48
CA SER A 139 16.52 8.45 0.52
C SER A 139 15.82 8.82 -0.80
N GLU A 140 16.33 9.81 -1.53
CA GLU A 140 15.85 10.10 -2.90
C GLU A 140 16.17 8.97 -3.89
N ASP A 141 17.03 8.00 -3.52
CA ASP A 141 17.39 6.85 -4.37
C ASP A 141 16.17 6.05 -4.82
N ILE A 142 15.14 5.95 -3.98
CA ILE A 142 13.90 5.23 -4.34
C ILE A 142 13.16 5.92 -5.49
N TYR A 143 13.15 7.26 -5.51
CA TYR A 143 12.58 8.05 -6.59
C TYR A 143 13.42 7.93 -7.86
N THR A 144 14.75 7.94 -7.73
CA THR A 144 15.66 7.69 -8.86
C THR A 144 15.42 6.30 -9.45
N PHE A 145 15.30 5.27 -8.60
CA PHE A 145 15.00 3.91 -9.02
C PHE A 145 13.62 3.79 -9.67
N PHE A 146 12.59 4.43 -9.13
CA PHE A 146 11.24 4.46 -9.72
C PHE A 146 11.26 5.01 -11.16
N ASN A 147 12.03 6.08 -11.41
CA ASN A 147 12.17 6.63 -12.76
C ASN A 147 12.98 5.71 -13.69
N LYS A 148 14.03 5.05 -13.20
CA LYS A 148 14.74 3.99 -13.95
C LYS A 148 13.79 2.85 -14.32
N ALA A 149 12.97 2.37 -13.37
CA ALA A 149 12.00 1.32 -13.59
C ALA A 149 10.93 1.72 -14.62
N LYS A 150 10.43 2.96 -14.54
CA LYS A 150 9.48 3.50 -15.52
C LYS A 150 10.08 3.51 -16.93
N TYR A 151 11.31 4.01 -17.06
CA TYR A 151 12.02 4.04 -18.34
C TYR A 151 12.19 2.64 -18.92
N LEU A 152 12.64 1.68 -18.13
CA LEU A 152 12.82 0.29 -18.58
C LEU A 152 11.48 -0.34 -18.99
N ARG A 153 10.42 -0.13 -18.21
CA ARG A 153 9.08 -0.59 -18.58
C ARG A 153 8.64 -0.02 -19.92
N GLU A 154 8.77 1.30 -20.13
CA GLU A 154 8.39 1.96 -21.38
C GLU A 154 9.24 1.46 -22.56
N TYR A 155 10.56 1.36 -22.37
CA TYR A 155 11.48 0.86 -23.40
C TYR A 155 11.11 -0.55 -23.85
N TYR A 156 11.04 -1.52 -22.93
CA TYR A 156 10.77 -2.91 -23.29
C TYR A 156 9.31 -3.17 -23.73
N SER A 157 8.36 -2.30 -23.37
CA SER A 157 6.95 -2.43 -23.80
C SER A 157 6.70 -1.88 -25.21
N TYR A 158 7.39 -0.81 -25.61
CA TYR A 158 7.12 -0.11 -26.87
C TYR A 158 8.23 -0.22 -27.90
N THR A 159 9.45 -0.58 -27.47
CA THR A 159 10.60 -0.82 -28.35
C THR A 159 11.01 -2.27 -28.13
N PRO A 160 10.44 -3.25 -28.87
CA PRO A 160 10.76 -4.66 -28.68
C PRO A 160 12.25 -4.87 -28.97
N PRO A 161 13.11 -5.04 -27.96
CA PRO A 161 14.52 -5.07 -28.22
C PRO A 161 14.87 -6.51 -28.61
N LEU A 162 15.49 -6.67 -29.78
CA LEU A 162 15.96 -7.98 -30.24
C LEU A 162 17.12 -8.53 -29.38
N ASN A 163 17.67 -7.70 -28.49
CA ASN A 163 18.75 -8.01 -27.57
C ASN A 163 18.43 -7.46 -26.17
N ILE A 164 19.12 -7.95 -25.14
CA ILE A 164 19.00 -7.39 -23.79
C ILE A 164 19.98 -6.21 -23.65
N THR A 165 19.46 -4.99 -23.67
CA THR A 165 20.28 -3.76 -23.69
C THR A 165 20.67 -3.28 -22.29
N PHE A 166 19.85 -3.55 -21.28
CA PHE A 166 19.95 -2.91 -19.95
C PHE A 166 19.91 -3.90 -18.79
N TYR A 167 20.47 -5.10 -18.97
CA TYR A 167 20.52 -6.08 -17.88
C TYR A 167 21.41 -5.61 -16.74
N ASP A 168 20.90 -5.73 -15.52
CA ASP A 168 21.55 -5.33 -14.28
C ASP A 168 21.19 -6.35 -13.21
N GLU A 169 22.15 -7.18 -12.82
CA GLU A 169 21.94 -8.27 -11.84
C GLU A 169 21.49 -7.74 -10.48
N SER A 170 21.86 -6.52 -10.13
CA SER A 170 21.46 -5.88 -8.86
C SER A 170 20.04 -5.31 -8.88
N TYR A 171 19.39 -5.28 -10.04
CA TYR A 171 18.11 -4.58 -10.21
C TYR A 171 17.00 -5.17 -9.33
N LEU A 172 16.89 -6.50 -9.28
CA LEU A 172 15.87 -7.18 -8.50
C LEU A 172 16.08 -7.00 -6.99
N ASP A 173 17.33 -7.03 -6.53
CA ASP A 173 17.66 -6.80 -5.11
C ASP A 173 17.38 -5.36 -4.69
N ASN A 174 17.72 -4.39 -5.56
CA ASN A 174 17.37 -2.99 -5.34
C ASN A 174 15.85 -2.78 -5.31
N LEU A 175 15.12 -3.41 -6.24
CA LEU A 175 13.66 -3.40 -6.25
C LEU A 175 13.11 -3.92 -4.92
N LYS A 176 13.56 -5.10 -4.48
CA LYS A 176 13.16 -5.70 -3.19
C LYS A 176 13.40 -4.73 -2.05
N LYS A 177 14.63 -4.19 -1.94
CA LYS A 177 15.01 -3.23 -0.89
C LYS A 177 14.06 -2.04 -0.83
N PHE A 178 13.71 -1.46 -1.98
CA PHE A 178 12.82 -0.30 -2.03
C PHE A 178 11.37 -0.64 -1.72
N ILE A 179 10.87 -1.79 -2.15
CA ILE A 179 9.52 -2.28 -1.78
C ILE A 179 9.42 -2.47 -0.27
N VAL A 180 10.40 -3.14 0.36
CA VAL A 180 10.42 -3.34 1.82
C VAL A 180 10.34 -2.00 2.56
N LYS A 181 11.11 -0.99 2.13
CA LYS A 181 11.05 0.35 2.73
C LYS A 181 9.67 0.98 2.62
N CYS A 182 8.99 0.83 1.49
CA CYS A 182 7.62 1.32 1.30
C CYS A 182 6.61 0.58 2.18
N PHE A 183 6.72 -0.74 2.32
CA PHE A 183 5.84 -1.53 3.17
C PHE A 183 6.01 -1.12 4.63
N GLN A 184 7.25 -1.01 5.12
CA GLN A 184 7.54 -0.54 6.47
C GLN A 184 7.05 0.89 6.71
N LEU A 185 7.20 1.79 5.74
CA LEU A 185 6.66 3.15 5.83
C LEU A 185 5.13 3.14 5.92
N THR A 186 4.45 2.37 5.07
CA THR A 186 2.99 2.25 5.07
C THR A 186 2.50 1.70 6.41
N ASN A 187 3.18 0.67 6.91
CA ASN A 187 2.90 0.06 8.20
C ASN A 187 3.04 1.09 9.34
N LEU A 188 4.16 1.83 9.38
CA LEU A 188 4.36 2.91 10.37
C LEU A 188 3.26 3.97 10.29
N GLN A 189 2.85 4.36 9.08
CA GLN A 189 1.76 5.32 8.89
C GLN A 189 0.42 4.79 9.43
N SER A 190 0.10 3.50 9.20
CA SER A 190 -1.11 2.89 9.75
C SER A 190 -1.09 2.82 11.28
N LEU A 191 0.06 2.57 11.89
CA LEU A 191 0.22 2.57 13.35
C LEU A 191 -0.03 3.95 13.95
N ILE A 192 0.50 4.98 13.30
CA ILE A 192 0.29 6.36 13.73
C ILE A 192 -1.18 6.74 13.53
N LEU A 193 -1.80 6.33 12.41
CA LEU A 193 -3.22 6.55 12.12
C LEU A 193 -4.11 5.95 13.21
N GLU A 194 -3.95 4.67 13.52
CA GLU A 194 -4.67 3.97 14.61
C GLU A 194 -4.53 4.73 15.93
N LYS A 195 -3.29 5.05 16.34
CA LYS A 195 -3.03 5.74 17.61
C LYS A 195 -3.54 7.19 17.66
N SER A 196 -3.66 7.83 16.49
CA SER A 196 -4.19 9.19 16.39
C SER A 196 -5.71 9.21 16.45
N ASN A 197 -6.36 8.11 16.05
CA ASN A 197 -7.79 8.01 16.13
C ASN A 197 -8.23 7.88 17.59
N LYS A 198 -9.04 8.84 18.04
CA LYS A 198 -9.75 8.78 19.33
C LYS A 198 -11.25 8.63 19.15
N HIS A 199 -11.68 8.55 17.89
CA HIS A 199 -13.07 8.42 17.49
C HIS A 199 -13.30 6.98 17.08
N ASP A 200 -13.75 6.16 18.01
CA ASP A 200 -14.43 4.95 17.60
C ASP A 200 -15.75 5.39 16.95
N CYS A 201 -16.08 4.81 15.79
CA CYS A 201 -17.43 4.87 15.26
C CYS A 201 -18.09 3.49 15.48
N PRO A 202 -18.38 3.12 16.75
CA PRO A 202 -18.93 1.82 17.05
C PRO A 202 -20.41 1.82 16.68
N GLY A 203 -20.82 0.86 15.86
CA GLY A 203 -22.23 0.65 15.55
C GLY A 203 -22.48 0.38 14.08
N THR A 204 -23.59 -0.32 13.84
CA THR A 204 -24.03 -0.72 12.52
C THR A 204 -24.49 0.52 11.71
N ILE A 205 -23.82 0.78 10.59
CA ILE A 205 -24.19 1.80 9.60
C ILE A 205 -25.24 1.18 8.67
N THR A 206 -26.52 1.33 9.02
CA THR A 206 -27.62 0.63 8.31
C THR A 206 -28.28 1.46 7.22
N THR A 207 -28.41 2.78 7.41
CA THR A 207 -29.12 3.69 6.50
C THR A 207 -28.59 5.12 6.66
N GLY A 208 -28.89 6.00 5.69
CA GLY A 208 -28.55 7.42 5.77
C GLY A 208 -27.26 7.80 5.05
N GLU A 209 -26.74 8.98 5.37
CA GLU A 209 -25.62 9.61 4.67
C GLU A 209 -24.34 8.78 4.74
N GLN A 210 -23.99 8.26 5.93
CA GLN A 210 -22.83 7.40 6.14
C GLN A 210 -22.89 6.13 5.28
N TYR A 211 -24.05 5.47 5.20
CA TYR A 211 -24.24 4.26 4.39
C TYR A 211 -23.95 4.52 2.91
N MET A 212 -24.53 5.60 2.38
CA MET A 212 -24.33 6.00 0.99
C MET A 212 -22.87 6.39 0.72
N HIS A 213 -22.24 7.07 1.68
CA HIS A 213 -20.84 7.49 1.60
C HIS A 213 -19.87 6.30 1.60
N VAL A 214 -20.09 5.28 2.45
CA VAL A 214 -19.30 4.03 2.41
C VAL A 214 -19.35 3.41 1.02
N ILE A 215 -20.55 3.26 0.44
CA ILE A 215 -20.70 2.69 -0.91
C ILE A 215 -19.99 3.54 -1.96
N GLU A 216 -20.16 4.86 -1.90
CA GLU A 216 -19.56 5.80 -2.86
C GLU A 216 -18.03 5.74 -2.81
N VAL A 217 -17.43 5.76 -1.62
CA VAL A 217 -15.98 5.78 -1.46
C VAL A 217 -15.37 4.45 -1.87
N PHE A 218 -15.98 3.31 -1.53
CA PHE A 218 -15.54 1.99 -2.04
C PHE A 218 -15.60 1.92 -3.57
N ASN A 219 -16.70 2.38 -4.16
CA ASN A 219 -16.83 2.40 -5.61
C ASN A 219 -15.76 3.27 -6.28
N LYS A 220 -15.45 4.42 -5.68
CA LYS A 220 -14.43 5.34 -6.23
C LYS A 220 -12.99 4.87 -6.03
N LEU A 221 -12.66 4.32 -4.86
CA LEU A 221 -11.28 4.03 -4.46
C LEU A 221 -10.88 2.58 -4.61
N VAL A 222 -11.80 1.63 -4.56
CA VAL A 222 -11.47 0.21 -4.42
C VAL A 222 -11.96 -0.60 -5.62
N SER A 223 -13.06 -0.16 -6.24
CA SER A 223 -13.69 -0.84 -7.36
C SER A 223 -13.21 -0.36 -8.74
N LYS A 224 -13.65 -1.06 -9.80
CA LYS A 224 -13.59 -0.60 -11.20
C LYS A 224 -14.97 -0.69 -11.85
N GLN A 225 -15.27 0.23 -12.78
CA GLN A 225 -16.48 0.12 -13.59
C GLN A 225 -16.29 -0.98 -14.63
N SER A 226 -17.26 -1.89 -14.70
CA SER A 226 -17.29 -2.93 -15.73
C SER A 226 -17.65 -2.36 -17.09
N ILE A 227 -17.02 -2.88 -18.13
CA ILE A 227 -17.26 -2.51 -19.53
C ILE A 227 -18.49 -3.26 -20.09
N ASP A 228 -18.79 -4.43 -19.56
CA ASP A 228 -19.82 -5.37 -20.04
C ASP A 228 -21.18 -5.24 -19.31
N GLU A 229 -21.20 -4.88 -18.03
CA GLU A 229 -22.42 -4.87 -17.20
C GLU A 229 -22.98 -3.47 -16.92
N ASN A 230 -23.38 -2.71 -17.96
CA ASN A 230 -24.09 -1.42 -17.83
C ASN A 230 -23.40 -0.39 -16.89
N ASN A 231 -22.07 -0.26 -16.93
CA ASN A 231 -21.29 0.62 -16.04
C ASN A 231 -21.43 0.33 -14.54
N LYS A 232 -21.78 -0.90 -14.14
CA LYS A 232 -21.78 -1.29 -12.73
C LYS A 232 -20.37 -1.30 -12.17
N TYR A 233 -20.23 -0.88 -10.92
CA TYR A 233 -19.00 -1.03 -10.17
C TYR A 233 -18.83 -2.48 -9.73
N VAL A 234 -17.66 -3.06 -10.03
CA VAL A 234 -17.28 -4.42 -9.66
C VAL A 234 -16.29 -4.34 -8.51
N LEU A 235 -16.64 -5.00 -7.42
CA LEU A 235 -15.81 -5.16 -6.23
C LEU A 235 -15.33 -6.60 -6.14
N ASP A 236 -14.08 -6.78 -5.71
CA ASP A 236 -13.58 -8.11 -5.35
C ASP A 236 -14.37 -8.64 -4.13
N PRO A 237 -14.58 -9.96 -4.00
CA PRO A 237 -15.23 -10.53 -2.83
C PRO A 237 -14.61 -10.11 -1.48
N ALA A 238 -13.28 -9.99 -1.40
CA ALA A 238 -12.62 -9.49 -0.19
C ALA A 238 -12.99 -8.02 0.11
N ASP A 239 -13.16 -7.20 -0.93
CA ASP A 239 -13.63 -5.82 -0.77
C ASP A 239 -15.08 -5.76 -0.29
N LEU A 240 -15.92 -6.68 -0.76
CA LEU A 240 -17.31 -6.79 -0.31
C LEU A 240 -17.36 -7.16 1.17
N ASN A 241 -16.51 -8.08 1.62
CA ASN A 241 -16.42 -8.46 3.03
C ASN A 241 -15.98 -7.28 3.90
N VAL A 242 -14.88 -6.59 3.56
CA VAL A 242 -14.44 -5.42 4.33
C VAL A 242 -15.48 -4.30 4.32
N ARG A 243 -16.16 -4.07 3.19
CA ARG A 243 -17.26 -3.10 3.15
C ARG A 243 -18.40 -3.52 4.06
N ASN A 244 -18.77 -4.80 4.08
CA ASN A 244 -19.82 -5.31 4.94
C ASN A 244 -19.42 -5.18 6.41
N ASP A 245 -18.18 -5.49 6.78
CA ASP A 245 -17.67 -5.34 8.15
C ASP A 245 -17.77 -3.89 8.62
N ILE A 246 -17.39 -2.93 7.77
CA ILE A 246 -17.56 -1.50 8.06
C ILE A 246 -19.03 -1.15 8.32
N LEU A 247 -19.94 -1.70 7.51
CA LEU A 247 -21.37 -1.44 7.64
C LEU A 247 -21.99 -2.14 8.86
N THR A 248 -21.55 -3.34 9.22
CA THR A 248 -22.16 -4.14 10.28
C THR A 248 -21.56 -3.88 11.65
N CYS A 249 -20.24 -3.75 11.71
CA CYS A 249 -19.45 -3.68 12.93
C CYS A 249 -18.98 -2.24 13.23
N GLY A 250 -19.09 -1.32 12.27
CA GLY A 250 -18.60 0.05 12.39
C GLY A 250 -17.15 0.18 11.96
N ILE A 251 -16.51 1.29 12.32
CA ILE A 251 -15.14 1.59 11.90
C ILE A 251 -14.20 1.46 13.08
N ASP A 252 -13.19 0.62 12.90
CA ASP A 252 -12.02 0.47 13.75
C ASP A 252 -10.76 0.54 12.88
N PHE A 253 -9.78 1.34 13.29
CA PHE A 253 -8.47 1.39 12.63
C PHE A 253 -7.55 0.40 13.33
N GLN A 254 -6.89 -0.46 12.56
CA GLN A 254 -5.97 -1.43 13.13
C GLN A 254 -4.66 -1.36 12.39
N PHE A 255 -3.56 -1.39 13.13
CA PHE A 255 -2.22 -1.53 12.57
C PHE A 255 -2.17 -2.62 11.50
N ILE A 256 -1.67 -2.29 10.30
CA ILE A 256 -1.68 -3.22 9.15
C ILE A 256 -1.04 -4.57 9.51
N ALA A 257 0.01 -4.58 10.31
CA ALA A 257 0.67 -5.80 10.74
C ALA A 257 -0.27 -6.80 11.45
N LEU A 258 -1.26 -6.30 12.21
CA LEU A 258 -2.28 -7.12 12.87
C LEU A 258 -3.35 -7.59 11.88
N GLN A 259 -3.60 -6.82 10.82
CA GLN A 259 -4.58 -7.17 9.78
C GLN A 259 -4.03 -8.19 8.77
N LEU A 260 -2.72 -8.49 8.78
CA LEU A 260 -2.10 -9.35 7.76
C LEU A 260 -2.67 -10.77 7.74
N ASP A 261 -2.84 -11.39 8.91
CA ASP A 261 -3.38 -12.75 9.01
C ASP A 261 -4.83 -12.79 8.50
N HIS A 262 -5.66 -11.83 8.93
CA HIS A 262 -7.03 -11.69 8.45
C HIS A 262 -7.10 -11.45 6.93
N THR A 263 -6.20 -10.64 6.38
CA THR A 263 -6.17 -10.38 4.93
C THR A 263 -5.66 -11.59 4.15
N PHE A 264 -4.79 -12.40 4.73
CA PHE A 264 -4.32 -13.64 4.11
C PHE A 264 -5.43 -14.67 3.99
N ASP A 265 -6.30 -14.78 5.01
CA ASP A 265 -7.50 -15.60 4.95
C ASP A 265 -8.46 -15.18 3.83
N GLU A 266 -8.44 -13.92 3.41
CA GLU A 266 -9.23 -13.43 2.27
C GLU A 266 -8.51 -13.65 0.91
N PHE A 267 -7.19 -13.87 0.91
CA PHE A 267 -6.36 -13.80 -0.28
C PHE A 267 -6.50 -15.04 -1.18
N ARG A 268 -7.03 -14.82 -2.40
CA ARG A 268 -7.18 -15.85 -3.46
C ARG A 268 -8.03 -17.08 -3.05
N LEU A 269 -8.93 -16.93 -2.08
CA LEU A 269 -9.84 -18.01 -1.68
C LEU A 269 -11.21 -17.98 -2.39
N TYR A 270 -11.56 -16.87 -3.05
CA TYR A 270 -12.88 -16.69 -3.65
C TYR A 270 -12.96 -17.07 -5.13
N SER A 271 -14.20 -17.26 -5.63
CA SER A 271 -14.51 -17.36 -7.06
C SER A 271 -13.75 -18.46 -7.82
N GLY A 272 -13.56 -19.63 -7.20
CA GLY A 272 -12.82 -20.75 -7.80
C GLY A 272 -11.30 -20.57 -7.84
N SER A 273 -10.78 -19.44 -7.32
CA SER A 273 -9.34 -19.21 -7.18
C SER A 273 -8.68 -20.28 -6.31
N GLY A 274 -9.36 -20.72 -5.25
CA GLY A 274 -8.88 -21.82 -4.40
C GLY A 274 -8.61 -23.10 -5.21
N GLU A 275 -9.46 -23.45 -6.18
CA GLU A 275 -9.25 -24.62 -7.04
C GLU A 275 -8.10 -24.39 -8.02
N PHE A 276 -8.01 -23.19 -8.63
CA PHE A 276 -6.93 -22.84 -9.57
C PHE A 276 -5.55 -22.79 -8.89
N PHE A 277 -5.47 -22.27 -7.66
CA PHE A 277 -4.21 -22.15 -6.91
C PHE A 277 -3.91 -23.37 -6.03
N SER A 278 -4.86 -24.28 -5.81
CA SER A 278 -4.68 -25.50 -4.98
C SER A 278 -3.53 -26.40 -5.42
N THR A 279 -3.13 -26.33 -6.71
CA THR A 279 -2.05 -27.15 -7.26
C THR A 279 -0.65 -26.55 -7.04
N ASP A 280 -0.55 -25.26 -6.68
CA ASP A 280 0.72 -24.58 -6.41
C ASP A 280 0.57 -23.48 -5.36
N ASN A 281 0.45 -23.89 -4.10
CA ASN A 281 0.46 -22.98 -2.95
C ASN A 281 1.80 -22.22 -2.80
N GLY A 282 2.85 -22.58 -3.56
CA GLY A 282 4.19 -22.00 -3.44
C GLY A 282 4.21 -20.50 -3.71
N MET A 283 3.54 -20.05 -4.78
CA MET A 283 3.52 -18.62 -5.12
C MET A 283 2.71 -17.80 -4.11
N THR A 284 1.54 -18.29 -3.70
CA THR A 284 0.70 -17.62 -2.69
C THR A 284 1.44 -17.49 -1.35
N ASN A 285 2.12 -18.55 -0.90
CA ASN A 285 2.94 -18.51 0.30
C ASN A 285 4.16 -17.59 0.16
N SER A 286 4.78 -17.52 -1.03
CA SER A 286 5.90 -16.61 -1.29
C SER A 286 5.46 -15.14 -1.18
N ILE A 287 4.30 -14.80 -1.75
CA ILE A 287 3.71 -13.45 -1.66
C ILE A 287 3.46 -13.08 -0.20
N TYR A 288 2.77 -13.93 0.55
CA TYR A 288 2.46 -13.65 1.95
C TYR A 288 3.73 -13.55 2.80
N SER A 289 4.66 -14.52 2.64
CA SER A 289 5.94 -14.50 3.35
C SER A 289 6.74 -13.24 3.04
N PHE A 290 6.71 -12.75 1.80
CA PHE A 290 7.39 -11.51 1.46
C PHE A 290 6.79 -10.30 2.16
N ILE A 291 5.45 -10.19 2.21
CA ILE A 291 4.75 -9.12 2.94
C ILE A 291 5.06 -9.22 4.44
N TYR A 292 4.82 -10.39 5.03
CA TYR A 292 4.99 -10.64 6.47
C TYR A 292 6.40 -10.31 6.92
N ASN A 293 7.44 -10.86 6.28
CA ASN A 293 8.84 -10.62 6.65
C ASN A 293 9.31 -9.17 6.39
N SER A 294 8.55 -8.40 5.60
CA SER A 294 8.86 -6.98 5.38
C SER A 294 8.30 -6.11 6.50
N ILE A 295 7.17 -6.53 7.10
CA ILE A 295 6.34 -5.75 8.03
C ILE A 295 6.57 -6.17 9.49
N MET A 296 6.86 -7.44 9.74
CA MET A 296 7.21 -8.05 11.03
C MET A 296 8.71 -8.30 11.16
#